data_AF-A0A959DXC5-F1
#
_entry.id   AF-A0A959DXC5-F1
#
_cell.length_a   1.000
_cell.length_b   1.000
_cell.length_c   1.000
_cell.angle_alpha   90.00
_cell.angle_beta   90.00
_cell.angle_gamma   90.00
#
_symmetry.space_group_name_H-M   'P 1'
#
loop_
_entity.id
_entity.type
_entity.pdbx_description
1 polymer ?
#
loop_
_entity_poly.entity_id
_entity_poly.type
_entity_poly.pdbx_seq_one_letter_code
_entity_poly.pdbx_strand_id
1 'polypeptide(L)'
;NTEKGEYSNFYPDFIFWLKQGDKYIIKFVDPKGLKLGQDNARDKVKGFETIFKSGQAMTFNGLPLEVQLFYYNDEYRNDTILESYRRYMFADIFA
;
A
#
# COMPACT_ATOMS: atom_id res chain seq x y z
N ASN A 1 23.21 1.04 -22.40
CA ASN A 1 23.16 -0.32 -21.83
C ASN A 1 23.38 -0.28 -20.33
N THR A 2 22.29 -0.09 -19.57
CA THR A 2 22.16 -0.57 -18.19
C THR A 2 20.71 -1.04 -18.04
N GLU A 3 20.42 -2.13 -18.76
CA GLU A 3 19.25 -2.96 -18.55
C GLU A 3 19.54 -3.89 -17.37
N LYS A 4 18.86 -3.68 -16.24
CA LYS A 4 18.39 -4.73 -15.32
C LYS A 4 17.63 -4.06 -14.18
N GLY A 5 16.34 -4.35 -14.12
CA GLY A 5 15.40 -3.83 -13.14
C GLY A 5 15.89 -4.05 -11.71
N GLU A 6 16.21 -2.95 -11.05
CA GLU A 6 16.11 -2.89 -9.61
C GLU A 6 14.63 -3.00 -9.29
N TYR A 7 14.27 -4.06 -8.56
CA TYR A 7 12.96 -4.18 -7.91
C TYR A 7 12.61 -2.81 -7.32
N SER A 8 11.59 -2.16 -7.87
CA SER A 8 11.25 -0.80 -7.46
C SER A 8 10.87 -0.85 -5.98
N ASN A 9 11.78 -0.34 -5.15
CA ASN A 9 11.62 -0.35 -3.70
C ASN A 9 10.26 0.28 -3.33
N PHE A 10 9.58 -0.32 -2.37
CA PHE A 10 8.27 0.15 -1.91
C PHE A 10 8.44 1.46 -1.11
N TYR A 11 8.13 2.60 -1.75
CA TYR A 11 8.14 3.92 -1.13
C TYR A 11 6.76 4.58 -1.23
N PRO A 12 5.95 4.59 -0.15
CA PRO A 12 4.70 5.33 -0.10
C PRO A 12 4.96 6.83 0.18
N ASP A 13 4.05 7.71 -0.26
CA ASP A 13 4.18 9.14 0.00
C ASP A 13 3.81 9.51 1.45
N PHE A 14 2.86 8.78 2.03
CA PHE A 14 2.47 8.94 3.43
C PHE A 14 2.48 7.61 4.18
N ILE A 15 2.88 7.69 5.44
CA ILE A 15 2.84 6.58 6.40
C ILE A 15 2.08 7.09 7.63
N PHE A 16 0.92 6.50 7.91
CA PHE A 16 0.16 6.75 9.12
C PHE A 16 0.35 5.60 10.08
N TRP A 17 0.79 5.90 11.30
CA TRP A 17 0.87 4.92 12.38
C TRP A 17 -0.16 5.27 13.46
N LEU A 18 -1.16 4.40 13.61
CA LEU A 18 -2.34 4.63 14.42
C LEU A 18 -2.46 3.56 15.50
N LYS A 19 -2.98 3.95 16.66
CA LYS A 19 -3.45 3.01 17.69
C LYS A 19 -4.97 3.12 17.77
N GLN A 20 -5.68 2.00 17.55
CA GLN A 20 -7.14 1.93 17.59
C GLN A 20 -7.55 0.86 18.59
N GLY A 21 -7.96 1.29 19.79
CA GLY A 21 -8.24 0.37 20.90
C GLY A 21 -7.02 -0.51 21.22
N ASP A 22 -7.22 -1.83 21.11
CA ASP A 22 -6.22 -2.87 21.40
C ASP A 22 -5.50 -3.37 20.13
N LYS A 23 -5.41 -2.55 19.08
CA LYS A 23 -4.60 -2.85 17.89
C LYS A 23 -3.81 -1.64 17.40
N TYR A 24 -2.69 -1.91 16.74
CA TYR A 24 -1.94 -0.94 15.96
C TYR A 24 -2.24 -1.10 14.48
N ILE A 25 -2.28 0.00 13.74
CA ILE A 25 -2.46 0.01 12.30
C ILE A 25 -1.39 0.89 11.67
N ILE A 26 -0.69 0.38 10.66
CA ILE A 26 0.12 1.17 9.74
C ILE A 26 -0.63 1.27 8.42
N LYS A 27 -0.95 2.48 7.97
CA LYS A 27 -1.54 2.73 6.65
C LYS A 27 -0.51 3.40 5.75
N PHE A 28 -0.11 2.72 4.69
CA PHE A 28 0.68 3.30 3.61
C PHE A 28 -0.26 3.90 2.57
N VAL A 29 -0.08 5.17 2.24
CA VAL A 29 -0.92 5.90 1.28
C VAL A 29 -0.05 6.55 0.21
N ASP A 30 -0.37 6.27 -1.05
CA ASP A 30 0.27 6.85 -2.22
C ASP A 30 -0.82 7.57 -3.05
N PRO A 31 -0.95 8.91 -2.94
CA PRO A 31 -1.82 9.70 -3.80
C PRO A 31 -1.21 9.76 -5.19
N LYS A 32 -1.63 8.86 -6.08
CA LYS A 32 -1.12 8.80 -7.44
C LYS A 32 -1.64 9.98 -8.26
N GLY A 33 -0.84 11.04 -8.36
CA GLY A 33 -0.98 12.09 -9.36
C GLY A 33 -0.46 11.64 -10.73
N LEU A 34 -1.36 11.15 -11.58
CA LEU A 34 -1.33 11.18 -13.06
C LEU A 34 -0.11 10.65 -13.88
N LYS A 35 1.04 10.22 -13.34
CA LYS A 35 2.22 9.97 -14.21
C LYS A 35 3.08 8.72 -13.98
N LEU A 36 2.84 7.92 -12.94
CA LEU A 36 3.64 6.70 -12.71
C LEU A 36 2.89 5.48 -13.26
N GLY A 37 3.42 4.88 -14.33
CA GLY A 37 2.80 3.79 -15.10
C GLY A 37 2.40 2.57 -14.26
N GLN A 38 1.48 1.77 -14.80
CA GLN A 38 0.87 0.59 -14.14
C GLN A 38 1.90 -0.38 -13.57
N ASP A 39 3.04 -0.56 -14.25
CA ASP A 39 4.09 -1.50 -13.84
C ASP A 39 4.72 -1.11 -12.49
N ASN A 40 4.96 0.19 -12.26
CA ASN A 40 5.46 0.67 -10.97
C ASN A 40 4.46 0.45 -9.83
N ALA A 41 3.15 0.54 -10.11
CA ALA A 41 2.12 0.28 -9.11
C ALA A 41 2.03 -1.22 -8.77
N ARG A 42 2.14 -2.09 -9.77
CA ARG A 42 2.15 -3.55 -9.58
C ARG A 42 3.35 -4.01 -8.76
N ASP A 43 4.54 -3.48 -9.05
CA ASP A 43 5.74 -3.82 -8.29
C ASP A 43 5.63 -3.39 -6.83
N LYS A 44 5.05 -2.21 -6.56
CA LYS A 44 4.77 -1.77 -5.18
C LYS A 44 3.78 -2.68 -4.46
N VAL A 45 2.69 -3.09 -5.12
CA VAL A 45 1.75 -4.08 -4.54
C VAL A 45 2.48 -5.39 -4.24
N LYS A 46 3.26 -5.90 -5.20
CA LYS A 46 4.01 -7.15 -5.01
C LYS A 46 4.99 -7.06 -3.84
N GLY A 47 5.72 -5.95 -3.72
CA GLY A 47 6.61 -5.69 -2.59
C GLY A 47 5.85 -5.66 -1.26
N PHE A 48 4.73 -4.96 -1.20
CA PHE A 48 3.87 -4.91 -0.02
C PHE A 48 3.37 -6.30 0.38
N GLU A 49 2.84 -7.09 -0.56
CA GLU A 49 2.32 -8.43 -0.27
C GLU A 49 3.43 -9.38 0.18
N THR A 50 4.61 -9.30 -0.43
CA THR A 50 5.78 -10.12 -0.05
C THR A 50 6.21 -9.86 1.39
N ILE A 51 6.18 -8.59 1.83
CA ILE A 51 6.65 -8.20 3.17
C ILE A 51 5.56 -8.42 4.23
N PHE A 52 4.32 -7.98 3.95
CA PHE A 52 3.27 -7.82 4.96
C PHE A 52 2.12 -8.82 4.84
N LYS A 53 2.00 -9.56 3.72
CA LYS A 53 0.99 -10.61 3.53
C LYS A 53 1.58 -12.02 3.45
N SER A 54 2.80 -12.22 3.96
CA SER A 54 3.49 -13.53 4.00
C SER A 54 2.83 -14.58 4.93
N GLY A 55 1.70 -14.26 5.57
CA GLY A 55 0.88 -15.17 6.36
C GLY A 55 1.18 -15.18 7.86
N GLN A 56 2.23 -14.48 8.30
CA GLN A 56 2.55 -14.36 9.73
C GLN A 56 1.79 -13.19 10.36
N ALA A 57 1.06 -13.45 11.44
CA ALA A 57 0.42 -12.38 12.23
C ALA A 57 1.50 -11.48 12.84
N MET A 58 1.39 -10.18 12.59
CA MET A 58 2.31 -9.20 13.14
C MET A 58 1.78 -8.69 14.48
N THR A 59 2.69 -8.46 15.43
CA THR A 59 2.36 -7.88 16.72
C THR A 59 3.37 -6.79 17.08
N PHE A 60 2.91 -5.80 17.83
CA PHE A 60 3.75 -4.75 18.39
C PHE A 60 3.29 -4.47 19.82
N ASN A 61 4.23 -4.48 20.77
CA ASN A 61 3.95 -4.36 22.21
C ASN A 61 2.85 -5.33 22.70
N GLY A 62 2.85 -6.56 22.19
CA GLY A 62 1.88 -7.60 22.57
C GLY A 62 0.47 -7.41 21.99
N LEU A 63 0.22 -6.38 21.19
CA LEU A 63 -1.05 -6.15 20.50
C LEU A 63 -0.92 -6.49 19.00
N PRO A 64 -2.02 -6.89 18.33
CA PRO A 64 -2.03 -7.07 16.89
C PRO A 64 -1.58 -5.81 16.13
N LEU A 65 -0.76 -6.02 15.11
CA LEU A 65 -0.33 -4.98 14.16
C LEU A 65 -0.92 -5.31 12.79
N GLU A 66 -1.76 -4.43 12.29
CA GLU A 66 -2.32 -4.49 10.94
C GLU A 66 -1.56 -3.53 10.02
N VAL A 67 -1.21 -3.97 8.82
CA VAL A 67 -0.55 -3.13 7.83
C VAL A 67 -1.39 -3.10 6.56
N GLN A 68 -1.69 -1.90 6.09
CA GLN A 68 -2.58 -1.65 4.95
C GLN A 68 -1.90 -0.78 3.90
N LEU A 69 -2.21 -1.00 2.63
CA LEU A 69 -1.77 -0.19 1.51
C LEU A 69 -2.97 0.40 0.79
N PHE A 70 -2.91 1.70 0.48
CA PHE A 70 -3.94 2.42 -0.26
C PHE A 70 -3.33 3.25 -1.38
N TYR A 71 -3.98 3.19 -2.54
CA TYR A 71 -3.76 4.14 -3.63
C TYR A 71 -4.93 5.10 -3.68
N TYR A 72 -4.65 6.39 -3.58
CA TYR A 72 -5.66 7.42 -3.80
C TYR A 72 -5.55 7.94 -5.23
N ASN A 73 -6.55 7.64 -6.06
CA ASN A 73 -6.63 8.07 -7.45
C ASN A 73 -8.11 8.06 -7.90
N ASP A 74 -8.53 9.04 -8.68
CA ASP A 74 -9.87 9.16 -9.26
C ASP A 74 -10.00 8.40 -10.60
N GLU A 75 -8.92 8.24 -11.35
CA GLU A 75 -8.92 7.50 -12.63
C GLU A 75 -9.03 5.98 -12.45
N TYR A 76 -10.05 5.38 -13.10
CA TYR A 76 -10.18 3.93 -13.22
C TYR A 76 -9.15 3.35 -14.17
N ARG A 77 -8.51 2.25 -13.76
CA ARG A 77 -7.69 1.43 -14.67
C ARG A 77 -8.19 -0.01 -14.61
N ASN A 78 -8.21 -0.67 -15.77
CA ASN A 78 -8.67 -2.05 -15.91
C ASN A 78 -7.61 -3.04 -15.37
N ASP A 79 -7.32 -2.95 -14.07
CA ASP A 79 -6.40 -3.82 -13.33
C ASP A 79 -7.03 -4.21 -11.98
N THR A 80 -7.55 -5.42 -11.91
CA THR A 80 -8.25 -5.94 -10.73
C THR A 80 -7.39 -6.00 -9.47
N ILE A 81 -6.07 -6.20 -9.60
CA ILE A 81 -5.17 -6.25 -8.45
C ILE A 81 -5.03 -4.85 -7.87
N LEU A 82 -4.72 -3.86 -8.71
CA LEU A 82 -4.55 -2.47 -8.27
C LEU A 82 -5.84 -1.86 -7.73
N GLU A 83 -6.97 -2.15 -8.36
CA GLU A 83 -8.28 -1.64 -7.91
C GLU A 83 -8.64 -2.13 -6.50
N SER A 84 -8.18 -3.30 -6.06
CA SER A 84 -8.41 -3.77 -4.67
C SER A 84 -7.77 -2.88 -3.60
N TYR A 85 -6.65 -2.24 -3.95
CA TYR A 85 -5.92 -1.29 -3.11
C TYR A 85 -6.34 0.17 -3.35
N ARG A 86 -7.18 0.45 -4.35
CA ARG A 86 -7.57 1.82 -4.71
C ARG A 86 -8.71 2.34 -3.85
N ARG A 87 -8.67 3.63 -3.52
CA ARG A 87 -9.77 4.38 -2.90
C ARG A 87 -10.03 5.67 -3.70
N TYR A 88 -11.30 5.96 -3.90
CA TYR A 88 -11.77 7.12 -4.67
C TYR A 88 -11.87 8.37 -3.80
N MET A 89 -12.19 8.21 -2.51
CA MET A 89 -12.24 9.29 -1.55
C MET A 89 -11.17 9.09 -0.48
N PHE A 90 -10.48 10.17 -0.12
CA PHE A 90 -9.46 10.13 0.92
C PHE A 90 -10.04 9.75 2.29
N ALA A 91 -11.31 10.10 2.55
CA ALA A 91 -12.03 9.73 3.77
C ALA A 91 -12.14 8.22 3.96
N ASP A 92 -12.28 7.44 2.87
CA ASP A 92 -12.40 5.98 2.93
C ASP A 92 -11.12 5.29 3.42
N ILE A 93 -9.99 5.99 3.40
CA ILE A 93 -8.72 5.50 3.93
C ILE A 93 -8.76 5.45 5.46
N PHE A 94 -9.54 6.33 6.10
CA PHE A 94 -9.59 6.48 7.57
C PHE A 94 -10.93 6.12 8.19
N ALA A 95 -11.91 5.73 7.37
CA ALA A 95 -13.17 5.16 7.81
C ALA A 95 -12.99 3.87 8.64
#